data_AF-A0A154BPG2-F1
#
_entry.id   AF-A0A154BPG2-F1
#
_cell.length_a   1.000
_cell.length_b   1.000
_cell.length_c   1.000
_cell.angle_alpha   90.00
_cell.angle_beta   90.00
_cell.angle_gamma   90.00
#
_symmetry.space_group_name_H-M   'P 1'
#
loop_
_entity.id
_entity.type
_entity.pdbx_description
1 polymer ?
#
loop_
_entity_poly.entity_id
_entity_poly.type
_entity_poly.pdbx_seq_one_letter_code
_entity_poly.pdbx_strand_id
1 'polypeptide(L)'
;MVEVVDSIMGSGKTSFAIQMMNDNPSKKYMFITPYLEEVGRIKASCVGFEEPDDKNGQRKTDSLNQLITAGKSIVSTHALFKLMTKETMKLLKKSDYTLILDEVLEVISVENLQDDDLNILLKSNCAHVDPATGYLVWDKDSHNGRYADVKRLCETKNIEVTNDTALVWVFPDDIFNCFSETYILTYMFDVQLLRYYFDLKAILYERFQLVNNGGKYNLVPHNGDDGDTSKININILGGKKNEIGTLGTVKKGKRGQNVKIDPYFNLSCSWYEKADASQLKRIKNNTGGYFKNDLKLTK
;
A
#
# COMPACT_ATOMS: atom_id res chain seq x y z
N MET A 1 20.08 -0.73 2.32
CA MET A 1 19.55 0.59 1.89
C MET A 1 18.55 0.32 0.79
N VAL A 2 17.42 1.00 0.79
CA VAL A 2 16.34 0.81 -0.20
C VAL A 2 16.45 1.85 -1.31
N GLU A 3 16.32 1.44 -2.57
CA GLU A 3 16.28 2.35 -3.71
C GLU A 3 14.83 2.57 -4.14
N VAL A 4 14.34 3.79 -3.96
CA VAL A 4 12.98 4.17 -4.35
C VAL A 4 13.04 4.81 -5.73
N VAL A 5 12.52 4.10 -6.73
CA VAL A 5 12.33 4.61 -8.09
C VAL A 5 11.00 5.34 -8.14
N ASP A 6 11.06 6.64 -7.83
CA ASP A 6 9.92 7.54 -7.78
C ASP A 6 9.77 8.23 -9.14
N SER A 7 8.78 7.80 -9.93
CA SER A 7 8.54 8.34 -11.27
C SER A 7 7.10 8.16 -11.68
N ILE A 8 6.57 9.15 -12.41
CA ILE A 8 5.17 9.18 -12.87
C ILE A 8 4.73 7.88 -13.56
N MET A 9 3.44 7.54 -13.43
CA MET A 9 2.85 6.41 -14.15
C MET A 9 3.07 6.55 -15.66
N GLY A 10 3.36 5.43 -16.34
CA GLY A 10 3.67 5.44 -17.78
C GLY A 10 5.09 5.91 -18.15
N SER A 11 5.93 6.28 -17.18
CA SER A 11 7.36 6.59 -17.41
C SER A 11 8.22 5.37 -17.80
N GLY A 12 7.71 4.15 -17.58
CA GLY A 12 8.40 2.91 -17.91
C GLY A 12 9.07 2.22 -16.71
N LYS A 13 8.68 2.50 -15.47
CA LYS A 13 9.24 1.85 -14.26
C LYS A 13 9.30 0.32 -14.35
N THR A 14 8.20 -0.32 -14.74
CA THR A 14 8.18 -1.78 -14.89
C THR A 14 9.05 -2.25 -16.06
N SER A 15 9.13 -1.48 -17.15
CA SER A 15 10.04 -1.75 -18.26
C SER A 15 11.51 -1.63 -17.83
N PHE A 16 11.84 -0.68 -16.95
CA PHE A 16 13.14 -0.58 -16.31
C PHE A 16 13.46 -1.81 -15.47
N ALA A 17 12.52 -2.29 -14.67
CA ALA A 17 12.72 -3.50 -13.89
C ALA A 17 12.96 -4.73 -14.78
N ILE A 18 12.18 -4.89 -15.85
CA ILE A 18 12.39 -5.95 -16.86
C ILE A 18 13.79 -5.83 -17.48
N GLN A 19 14.21 -4.62 -17.86
CA GLN A 19 15.54 -4.36 -18.41
C GLN A 19 16.63 -4.77 -17.39
N MET A 20 16.52 -4.34 -16.14
CA MET A 20 17.48 -4.65 -15.07
C MET A 20 17.60 -6.16 -14.84
N MET A 21 16.48 -6.88 -14.80
CA MET A 21 16.45 -8.33 -14.60
C MET A 21 17.06 -9.08 -15.78
N ASN A 22 16.74 -8.68 -17.02
CA ASN A 22 17.27 -9.30 -18.24
C ASN A 22 18.75 -8.98 -18.49
N ASP A 23 19.21 -7.79 -18.11
CA ASP A 23 20.62 -7.39 -18.22
C ASP A 23 21.52 -8.13 -17.19
N ASN A 24 20.92 -8.70 -16.13
CA ASN A 24 21.63 -9.35 -15.03
C ASN A 24 21.04 -10.73 -14.68
N PRO A 25 21.03 -11.69 -15.61
CA PRO A 25 20.33 -12.97 -15.45
C PRO A 25 20.96 -13.90 -14.40
N SER A 26 22.18 -13.61 -13.94
CA SER A 26 22.86 -14.36 -12.87
C SER A 26 22.36 -13.98 -11.47
N LYS A 27 21.70 -12.82 -11.30
CA LYS A 27 21.09 -12.43 -10.04
C LYS A 27 19.76 -13.15 -9.85
N LYS A 28 19.40 -13.41 -8.58
CA LYS A 28 18.11 -13.96 -8.20
C LYS A 28 17.18 -12.82 -7.84
N TYR A 29 15.99 -12.79 -8.44
CA TYR A 29 15.04 -11.73 -8.22
C TYR A 29 13.78 -12.23 -7.56
N MET A 30 13.16 -11.36 -6.78
CA MET A 30 11.79 -11.50 -6.31
C MET A 30 11.02 -10.27 -6.74
N PHE A 31 10.21 -10.41 -7.79
CA PHE A 31 9.36 -9.33 -8.30
C PHE A 31 7.97 -9.44 -7.69
N ILE A 32 7.52 -8.39 -7.01
CA ILE A 32 6.28 -8.36 -6.25
C ILE A 32 5.41 -7.24 -6.80
N THR A 33 4.18 -7.54 -7.20
CA THR A 33 3.28 -6.59 -7.87
C THR A 33 1.84 -6.71 -7.34
N PRO A 34 0.98 -5.69 -7.41
CA PRO A 34 -0.40 -5.81 -6.97
C PRO A 34 -1.26 -6.74 -7.85
N TYR A 35 -0.96 -6.85 -9.15
CA TYR A 35 -1.88 -7.46 -10.12
C TYR A 35 -1.36 -8.78 -10.72
N LEU A 36 -2.25 -9.77 -10.85
CA LEU A 36 -1.94 -11.07 -11.48
C LEU A 36 -1.60 -10.94 -12.98
N GLU A 37 -2.17 -9.97 -13.67
CA GLU A 37 -1.82 -9.70 -15.08
C GLU A 37 -0.34 -9.30 -15.22
N GLU A 38 0.17 -8.52 -14.26
CA GLU A 38 1.57 -8.11 -14.24
C GLU A 38 2.49 -9.29 -13.92
N VAL A 39 2.06 -10.24 -13.07
CA VAL A 39 2.76 -11.53 -12.89
C VAL A 39 2.93 -12.25 -14.24
N GLY A 40 1.86 -12.36 -15.02
CA GLY A 40 1.91 -12.96 -16.36
C GLY A 40 2.85 -12.22 -17.31
N ARG A 41 2.83 -10.88 -17.28
CA ARG A 41 3.69 -10.03 -18.10
C ARG A 41 5.17 -10.20 -17.77
N ILE A 42 5.53 -10.27 -16.49
CA ILE A 42 6.92 -10.49 -16.06
C ILE A 42 7.42 -11.86 -16.52
N LYS A 43 6.61 -12.92 -16.36
CA LYS A 43 6.98 -14.27 -16.85
C LYS A 43 7.16 -14.32 -18.35
N ALA A 44 6.36 -13.58 -19.10
CA ALA A 44 6.50 -13.50 -20.56
C ALA A 44 7.73 -12.69 -20.99
N SER A 45 8.15 -11.71 -20.18
CA SER A 45 9.22 -10.76 -20.53
C SER A 45 10.60 -11.16 -19.98
N CYS A 46 10.65 -12.02 -18.96
CA CYS A 46 11.87 -12.42 -18.27
C CYS A 46 11.93 -13.95 -18.18
N VAL A 47 12.96 -14.55 -18.76
CA VAL A 47 13.13 -16.02 -18.78
C VAL A 47 13.50 -16.53 -17.38
N GLY A 48 12.89 -17.65 -16.97
CA GLY A 48 13.26 -18.35 -15.73
C GLY A 48 12.54 -17.85 -14.47
N PHE A 49 11.56 -16.95 -14.61
CA PHE A 49 10.68 -16.56 -13.50
C PHE A 49 9.60 -17.59 -13.23
N GLU A 50 9.52 -18.01 -11.97
CA GLU A 50 8.51 -18.93 -11.47
C GLU A 50 7.51 -18.19 -10.59
N GLU A 51 6.23 -18.59 -10.65
CA GLU A 51 5.21 -18.11 -9.72
C GLU A 51 4.95 -19.22 -8.70
N PRO A 52 4.90 -18.92 -7.39
CA PRO A 52 4.42 -19.87 -6.40
C PRO A 52 3.01 -20.33 -6.76
N ASP A 53 2.68 -21.60 -6.54
CA ASP A 53 1.35 -22.14 -6.77
C ASP A 53 0.81 -22.91 -5.56
N ASP A 54 -0.49 -23.14 -5.55
CA ASP A 54 -1.21 -23.92 -4.53
C ASP A 54 -1.69 -25.26 -5.11
N LYS A 55 -1.05 -25.75 -6.18
CA LYS A 55 -1.43 -27.01 -6.82
C LYS A 55 -1.14 -28.18 -5.88
N ASN A 56 -1.88 -29.28 -6.07
CA ASN A 56 -1.69 -30.53 -5.32
C ASN A 56 -1.92 -30.39 -3.79
N GLY A 57 -2.68 -29.38 -3.36
CA GLY A 57 -3.04 -29.20 -1.94
C GLY A 57 -1.93 -28.60 -1.09
N GLN A 58 -0.83 -28.14 -1.68
CA GLN A 58 0.23 -27.41 -0.97
C GLN A 58 -0.21 -25.96 -0.72
N ARG A 59 0.28 -25.33 0.35
CA ARG A 59 0.06 -23.89 0.54
C ARG A 59 0.97 -23.11 -0.39
N LYS A 60 0.45 -21.99 -0.91
CA LYS A 60 1.22 -21.08 -1.80
C LYS A 60 2.51 -20.57 -1.13
N THR A 61 2.52 -20.43 0.20
CA THR A 61 3.71 -20.09 1.01
C THR A 61 4.76 -21.20 1.03
N ASP A 62 4.34 -22.46 1.00
CA ASP A 62 5.25 -23.61 0.99
C ASP A 62 5.93 -23.73 -0.38
N SER A 63 5.13 -23.55 -1.45
CA SER A 63 5.65 -23.43 -2.82
C SER A 63 6.66 -22.29 -2.96
N LEU A 64 6.39 -21.12 -2.36
CA LEU A 64 7.33 -20.00 -2.30
C LEU A 64 8.66 -20.40 -1.63
N ASN A 65 8.61 -21.06 -0.47
CA ASN A 65 9.81 -21.51 0.24
C ASN A 65 10.62 -22.54 -0.57
N GLN A 66 9.94 -23.44 -1.31
CA GLN A 66 10.59 -24.38 -2.22
C GLN A 66 11.32 -23.67 -3.36
N LEU A 67 10.68 -22.66 -3.98
CA LEU A 67 11.29 -21.87 -5.05
C LEU A 67 12.51 -21.08 -4.59
N ILE A 68 12.45 -20.49 -3.38
CA ILE A 68 13.59 -19.79 -2.77
C ILE A 68 14.74 -20.77 -2.54
N THR A 69 14.45 -21.95 -1.99
CA THR A 69 15.45 -23.00 -1.74
C THR A 69 16.09 -23.51 -3.03
N ALA A 70 15.31 -23.59 -4.12
CA ALA A 70 15.79 -23.95 -5.44
C ALA A 70 16.54 -22.82 -6.16
N GLY A 71 16.62 -21.62 -5.58
CA GLY A 71 17.32 -20.46 -6.13
C GLY A 71 16.68 -19.91 -7.41
N LYS A 72 15.36 -20.06 -7.57
CA LYS A 72 14.62 -19.58 -8.75
C LYS A 72 14.32 -18.10 -8.64
N SER A 73 14.37 -17.34 -9.74
CA SER A 73 13.76 -16.01 -9.76
C SER A 73 12.24 -16.16 -9.64
N ILE A 74 11.64 -15.35 -8.78
CA ILE A 74 10.25 -15.49 -8.35
C ILE A 74 9.48 -14.24 -8.75
N VAL A 75 8.26 -14.42 -9.24
CA VAL A 75 7.28 -13.36 -9.38
C VAL A 75 6.04 -13.70 -8.56
N SER A 76 5.51 -12.73 -7.83
CA SER A 76 4.30 -12.93 -7.03
C SER A 76 3.54 -11.64 -6.75
N THR A 77 2.46 -11.76 -5.98
CA THR A 77 1.60 -10.64 -5.63
C THR A 77 1.91 -10.03 -4.28
N HIS A 78 1.46 -8.80 -4.06
CA HIS A 78 1.47 -8.14 -2.74
C HIS A 78 0.81 -9.02 -1.68
N ALA A 79 -0.30 -9.67 -2.03
CA ALA A 79 -1.03 -10.53 -1.10
C ALA A 79 -0.16 -11.70 -0.58
N LEU A 80 0.57 -12.40 -1.45
CA LEU A 80 1.45 -13.48 -0.99
C LEU A 80 2.66 -12.94 -0.22
N PHE A 81 3.20 -11.80 -0.63
CA PHE A 81 4.32 -11.15 0.04
C PHE A 81 3.99 -10.79 1.51
N LYS A 82 2.77 -10.31 1.76
CA LYS A 82 2.27 -10.03 3.12
C LYS A 82 2.12 -11.28 4.01
N LEU A 83 2.13 -12.48 3.43
CA LEU A 83 2.00 -13.75 4.15
C LEU A 83 3.35 -14.42 4.42
N MET A 84 4.46 -13.77 4.10
CA MET A 84 5.79 -14.32 4.36
C MET A 84 6.02 -14.55 5.86
N THR A 85 6.52 -15.74 6.18
CA THR A 85 6.75 -16.15 7.57
C THR A 85 8.20 -15.89 7.98
N LYS A 86 8.49 -16.06 9.27
CA LYS A 86 9.88 -16.07 9.79
C LYS A 86 10.77 -17.09 9.08
N GLU A 87 10.20 -18.21 8.64
CA GLU A 87 10.90 -19.22 7.85
C GLU A 87 11.28 -18.67 6.47
N THR A 88 10.32 -18.06 5.76
CA THR A 88 10.56 -17.43 4.46
C THR A 88 11.67 -16.37 4.55
N MET A 89 11.61 -15.49 5.55
CA MET A 89 12.65 -14.48 5.79
C MET A 89 14.02 -15.10 6.05
N LYS A 90 14.10 -16.21 6.79
CA LYS A 90 15.35 -16.93 7.05
C LYS A 90 15.95 -17.55 5.78
N LEU A 91 15.11 -18.04 4.87
CA LEU A 91 15.55 -18.55 3.57
C LEU A 91 16.08 -17.41 2.70
N LEU A 92 15.34 -16.30 2.61
CA LEU A 92 15.74 -15.11 1.83
C LEU A 92 17.10 -14.55 2.26
N LYS A 93 17.32 -14.39 3.57
CA LYS A 93 18.60 -13.92 4.16
C LYS A 93 19.81 -14.75 3.75
N LYS A 94 19.62 -16.02 3.36
CA LYS A 94 20.70 -16.94 2.95
C LYS A 94 20.85 -17.08 1.45
N SER A 95 20.01 -16.39 0.68
CA SER A 95 19.80 -16.69 -0.73
C SER A 95 20.05 -15.50 -1.65
N ASP A 96 20.64 -14.39 -1.17
CA ASP A 96 21.11 -13.25 -1.97
C ASP A 96 20.11 -12.76 -3.04
N TYR A 97 18.83 -12.67 -2.68
CA TYR A 97 17.79 -12.18 -3.60
C TYR A 97 17.79 -10.66 -3.67
N THR A 98 17.51 -10.13 -4.85
CA THR A 98 17.12 -8.74 -5.09
C THR A 98 15.59 -8.63 -5.08
N LEU A 99 15.04 -7.78 -4.22
CA LEU A 99 13.61 -7.46 -4.18
C LEU A 99 13.30 -6.33 -5.16
N ILE A 100 12.26 -6.51 -5.97
CA ILE A 100 11.64 -5.44 -6.74
C ILE A 100 10.16 -5.39 -6.35
N LEU A 101 9.76 -4.32 -5.70
CA LEU A 101 8.40 -4.07 -5.29
C LEU A 101 7.77 -3.05 -6.25
N ASP A 102 6.82 -3.51 -7.06
CA ASP A 102 6.10 -2.70 -8.04
C ASP A 102 4.83 -2.13 -7.42
N GLU A 103 4.65 -0.82 -7.57
CA GLU A 103 3.62 -0.04 -6.88
C GLU A 103 3.74 -0.08 -5.34
N VAL A 104 2.86 0.65 -4.65
CA VAL A 104 2.90 0.79 -3.19
C VAL A 104 2.37 -0.46 -2.52
N LEU A 105 3.19 -1.06 -1.66
CA LEU A 105 2.73 -2.04 -0.69
C LEU A 105 2.03 -1.33 0.47
N GLU A 106 0.80 -1.75 0.76
CA GLU A 106 0.15 -1.36 2.00
C GLU A 106 0.87 -2.02 3.17
N VAL A 107 1.49 -1.19 4.01
CA VAL A 107 2.32 -1.59 5.15
C VAL A 107 1.62 -1.44 6.50
N ILE A 108 0.47 -0.78 6.53
CA ILE A 108 -0.36 -0.58 7.72
C ILE A 108 -1.81 -0.80 7.32
N SER A 109 -2.55 -1.63 8.06
CA SER A 109 -4.01 -1.78 7.89
C SER A 109 -4.70 -1.97 9.23
N VAL A 110 -5.91 -1.43 9.38
CA VAL A 110 -6.73 -1.68 10.58
C VAL A 110 -7.40 -3.04 10.46
N GLU A 111 -7.18 -3.90 11.45
CA GLU A 111 -7.86 -5.18 11.58
C GLU A 111 -9.14 -4.97 12.40
N ASN A 112 -10.27 -5.44 11.89
CA ASN A 112 -11.55 -5.29 12.55
C ASN A 112 -11.67 -6.30 13.69
N LEU A 113 -11.46 -5.86 14.93
CA LEU A 113 -11.88 -6.54 16.14
C LEU A 113 -12.82 -5.62 16.90
N GLN A 114 -13.90 -6.16 17.48
CA GLN A 114 -14.77 -5.37 18.35
C GLN A 114 -14.02 -5.02 19.64
N ASP A 115 -14.11 -3.77 20.09
CA ASP A 115 -13.43 -3.27 21.30
C ASP A 115 -13.68 -4.15 22.54
N ASP A 116 -14.89 -4.69 22.67
CA ASP A 116 -15.26 -5.58 23.77
C ASP A 116 -14.50 -6.93 23.73
N ASP A 117 -14.27 -7.47 22.52
CA ASP A 117 -13.57 -8.75 22.34
C ASP A 117 -12.08 -8.61 22.73
N LEU A 118 -11.43 -7.48 22.38
CA LEU A 118 -10.05 -7.21 22.79
C LEU A 118 -9.92 -7.11 24.32
N ASN A 119 -10.83 -6.37 24.95
CA ASN A 119 -10.87 -6.20 26.40
C ASN A 119 -11.04 -7.54 27.13
N ILE A 120 -11.86 -8.44 26.59
CA ILE A 120 -12.03 -9.79 27.13
C ILE A 120 -10.70 -10.55 27.05
N LEU A 121 -10.03 -10.54 25.89
CA LEU A 121 -8.77 -11.25 25.67
C LEU A 121 -7.66 -10.82 26.62
N LEU A 122 -7.53 -9.51 26.84
CA LEU A 122 -6.54 -8.94 27.77
C LEU A 122 -6.88 -9.30 29.22
N LYS A 123 -8.14 -9.13 29.65
CA LYS A 123 -8.58 -9.43 31.02
C LYS A 123 -8.50 -10.92 31.36
N SER A 124 -8.73 -11.80 30.39
CA SER A 124 -8.65 -13.24 30.58
C SER A 124 -7.23 -13.80 30.50
N ASN A 125 -6.20 -12.94 30.34
CA ASN A 125 -4.80 -13.32 30.10
C ASN A 125 -4.67 -14.31 28.93
N CYS A 126 -5.49 -14.14 27.88
CA CYS A 126 -5.35 -14.90 26.64
C CYS A 126 -4.27 -14.32 25.74
N ALA A 127 -4.09 -13.01 25.82
CA ALA A 127 -3.04 -12.25 25.16
C ALA A 127 -2.62 -11.07 26.04
N HIS A 128 -1.42 -10.55 25.81
CA HIS A 128 -0.93 -9.32 26.43
C HIS A 128 -0.34 -8.39 25.36
N VAL A 129 -0.20 -7.11 25.70
CA VAL A 129 0.56 -6.16 24.87
C VAL A 129 2.00 -6.17 25.37
N ASP A 130 2.95 -6.49 24.49
CA ASP A 130 4.37 -6.37 24.78
C ASP A 130 4.71 -4.89 24.98
N PRO A 131 5.16 -4.48 26.18
CA PRO A 131 5.43 -3.07 26.47
C PRO A 131 6.61 -2.49 25.69
N ALA A 132 7.50 -3.32 25.15
CA ALA A 132 8.65 -2.85 24.37
C ALA A 132 8.28 -2.56 22.91
N THR A 133 7.34 -3.33 22.36
CA THR A 133 6.99 -3.28 20.92
C THR A 133 5.60 -2.72 20.65
N GLY A 134 4.71 -2.70 21.65
CA GLY A 134 3.29 -2.35 21.48
C GLY A 134 2.47 -3.47 20.81
N TYR A 135 3.07 -4.64 20.55
CA TYR A 135 2.41 -5.72 19.83
C TYR A 135 1.56 -6.59 20.74
N LEU A 136 0.42 -7.05 20.23
CA LEU A 136 -0.42 -8.05 20.85
C LEU A 136 0.23 -9.44 20.70
N VAL A 137 0.56 -10.04 21.82
CA VAL A 137 1.18 -11.36 21.93
C VAL A 137 0.18 -12.34 22.52
N TRP A 138 -0.02 -13.48 21.86
CA TRP A 138 -0.91 -14.53 22.34
C TRP A 138 -0.20 -15.46 23.33
N ASP A 139 -0.81 -15.69 24.50
CA ASP A 139 -0.15 -16.38 25.64
C ASP A 139 -0.62 -17.82 25.88
N LYS A 140 -1.73 -18.24 25.25
CA LYS A 140 -2.35 -19.54 25.52
C LYS A 140 -2.03 -20.56 24.45
N ASP A 141 -1.53 -21.73 24.86
CA ASP A 141 -1.35 -22.85 23.93
C ASP A 141 -2.69 -23.34 23.38
N SER A 142 -2.72 -23.60 22.07
CA SER A 142 -3.84 -24.20 21.33
C SER A 142 -5.23 -23.63 21.66
N HIS A 143 -5.64 -22.57 20.97
CA HIS A 143 -7.02 -22.08 21.00
C HIS A 143 -7.70 -22.34 19.66
N ASN A 144 -8.67 -23.25 19.65
CA ASN A 144 -9.55 -23.50 18.50
C ASN A 144 -10.96 -22.93 18.73
N GLY A 145 -11.10 -21.98 19.66
CA GLY A 145 -12.36 -21.34 20.01
C GLY A 145 -12.66 -20.10 19.16
N ARG A 146 -13.61 -19.27 19.63
CA ARG A 146 -14.12 -18.06 18.97
C ARG A 146 -13.03 -17.08 18.48
N TYR A 147 -11.88 -17.04 19.14
CA TYR A 147 -10.76 -16.10 18.87
C TYR A 147 -9.58 -16.74 18.15
N ALA A 148 -9.79 -17.87 17.47
CA ALA A 148 -8.73 -18.56 16.73
C ALA A 148 -8.14 -17.71 15.58
N ASP A 149 -8.95 -16.80 15.03
CA ASP A 149 -8.54 -15.78 14.08
C ASP A 149 -7.57 -14.76 14.69
N VAL A 150 -7.85 -14.23 15.87
CA VAL A 150 -6.96 -13.30 16.60
C VAL A 150 -5.65 -13.98 16.97
N LYS A 151 -5.71 -15.24 17.45
CA LYS A 151 -4.51 -16.05 17.70
C LYS A 151 -3.66 -16.17 16.44
N ARG A 152 -4.28 -16.54 15.31
CA ARG A 152 -3.59 -16.66 14.03
C ARG A 152 -2.99 -15.32 13.60
N LEU A 153 -3.69 -14.21 13.79
CA LEU A 153 -3.16 -12.87 13.50
C LEU A 153 -1.89 -12.61 14.34
N CYS A 154 -1.93 -12.81 15.66
CA CYS A 154 -0.76 -12.61 16.52
C CYS A 154 0.42 -13.53 16.16
N GLU A 155 0.15 -14.75 15.68
CA GLU A 155 1.19 -15.71 15.27
C GLU A 155 1.82 -15.40 13.91
N THR A 156 1.07 -14.78 13.00
CA THR A 156 1.44 -14.62 11.58
C THR A 156 1.77 -13.18 11.19
N LYS A 157 1.37 -12.21 12.00
CA LYS A 157 1.43 -10.78 11.70
C LYS A 157 1.86 -10.00 12.94
N ASN A 158 2.47 -8.83 12.72
CA ASN A 158 2.69 -7.87 13.81
C ASN A 158 1.40 -7.06 13.99
N ILE A 159 0.73 -7.21 15.12
CA ILE A 159 -0.51 -6.51 15.43
C ILE A 159 -0.23 -5.55 16.59
N GLU A 160 -0.30 -4.26 16.35
CA GLU A 160 -0.15 -3.22 17.35
C GLU A 160 -1.51 -2.83 17.94
N VAL A 161 -1.57 -2.60 19.25
CA VAL A 161 -2.79 -2.09 19.91
C VAL A 161 -2.70 -0.58 20.05
N THR A 162 -3.62 0.15 19.41
CA THR A 162 -3.67 1.62 19.46
C THR A 162 -4.92 2.08 20.21
N ASN A 163 -4.77 3.07 21.09
CA ASN A 163 -5.87 3.65 21.91
C ASN A 163 -6.73 2.59 22.62
N ASP A 164 -6.10 1.53 23.12
CA ASP A 164 -6.74 0.41 23.85
C ASP A 164 -7.87 -0.33 23.08
N THR A 165 -8.00 -0.12 21.77
CA THR A 165 -9.18 -0.54 20.98
C THR A 165 -8.84 -1.01 19.57
N ALA A 166 -8.04 -0.25 18.82
CA ALA A 166 -7.75 -0.57 17.44
C ALA A 166 -6.59 -1.57 17.33
N LEU A 167 -6.83 -2.69 16.64
CA LEU A 167 -5.78 -3.59 16.19
C LEU A 167 -5.26 -3.11 14.84
N VAL A 168 -4.00 -2.71 14.80
CA VAL A 168 -3.34 -2.23 13.59
C VAL A 168 -2.33 -3.26 13.16
N TRP A 169 -2.57 -3.87 12.01
CA TRP A 169 -1.55 -4.69 11.37
C TRP A 169 -0.43 -3.80 10.85
N VAL A 170 0.80 -4.12 11.25
CA VAL A 170 2.03 -3.48 10.80
C VAL A 170 2.83 -4.51 10.02
N PHE A 171 3.21 -4.17 8.80
CA PHE A 171 4.06 -5.02 7.98
C PHE A 171 5.44 -5.19 8.65
N PRO A 172 6.07 -6.38 8.64
CA PRO A 172 7.38 -6.58 9.25
C PRO A 172 8.49 -5.83 8.49
N ASP A 173 9.17 -4.89 9.14
CA ASP A 173 10.25 -4.09 8.53
C ASP A 173 11.51 -4.89 8.23
N ASP A 174 11.79 -5.92 9.03
CA ASP A 174 12.93 -6.84 8.90
C ASP A 174 13.06 -7.49 7.52
N ILE A 175 11.95 -7.58 6.78
CA ILE A 175 11.91 -8.22 5.47
C ILE A 175 12.78 -7.50 4.46
N PHE A 176 12.89 -6.17 4.52
CA PHE A 176 13.75 -5.40 3.61
C PHE A 176 15.24 -5.69 3.86
N ASN A 177 15.59 -6.13 5.07
CA ASN A 177 16.94 -6.58 5.42
C ASN A 177 17.19 -8.05 5.05
N CYS A 178 16.22 -8.74 4.43
CA CYS A 178 16.38 -10.11 3.95
C CYS A 178 16.91 -10.20 2.51
N PHE A 179 17.02 -9.07 1.82
CA PHE A 179 17.43 -8.97 0.42
C PHE A 179 18.78 -8.28 0.31
N SER A 180 19.56 -8.63 -0.70
CA SER A 180 20.86 -7.99 -0.99
C SER A 180 20.67 -6.56 -1.51
N GLU A 181 19.65 -6.38 -2.35
CA GLU A 181 19.22 -5.12 -2.94
C GLU A 181 17.69 -5.04 -2.88
N THR A 182 17.14 -3.85 -2.69
CA THR A 182 15.69 -3.63 -2.69
C THR A 182 15.36 -2.39 -3.51
N TYR A 183 14.50 -2.58 -4.51
CA TYR A 183 13.96 -1.52 -5.36
C TYR A 183 12.47 -1.39 -5.12
N ILE A 184 11.98 -0.16 -4.95
CA ILE A 184 10.54 0.14 -4.82
C ILE A 184 10.15 1.07 -5.95
N LEU A 185 9.29 0.60 -6.85
CA LEU A 185 8.83 1.34 -8.01
C LEU A 185 7.52 2.03 -7.68
N THR A 186 7.54 3.35 -7.61
CA THR A 186 6.37 4.09 -7.13
C THR A 186 6.27 5.48 -7.76
N TYR A 187 5.31 6.28 -7.32
CA TYR A 187 5.11 7.65 -7.75
C TYR A 187 4.61 8.54 -6.60
N MET A 188 5.23 9.72 -6.44
CA MET A 188 5.00 10.66 -5.36
C MET A 188 5.29 10.03 -3.99
N PHE A 189 6.47 9.44 -3.84
CA PHE A 189 6.82 8.68 -2.63
C PHE A 189 6.65 9.50 -1.33
N ASP A 190 6.90 10.80 -1.37
CA ASP A 190 6.80 11.71 -0.22
C ASP A 190 5.40 11.77 0.42
N VAL A 191 4.35 11.50 -0.35
CA VAL A 191 2.96 11.54 0.15
C VAL A 191 2.40 10.14 0.43
N GLN A 192 3.22 9.10 0.30
CA GLN A 192 2.79 7.72 0.50
C GLN A 192 2.98 7.27 1.94
N LEU A 193 2.03 6.47 2.43
CA LEU A 193 2.10 5.87 3.77
C LEU A 193 3.40 5.07 3.98
N LEU A 194 3.92 4.44 2.92
CA LEU A 194 5.17 3.69 2.92
C LEU A 194 6.38 4.55 3.33
N ARG A 195 6.45 5.82 2.92
CA ARG A 195 7.52 6.74 3.31
C ARG A 195 7.48 7.03 4.82
N TYR A 196 6.29 7.32 5.35
CA TYR A 196 6.14 7.55 6.80
C TYR A 196 6.44 6.30 7.62
N TYR A 197 6.10 5.12 7.09
CA TYR A 197 6.46 3.86 7.69
C TYR A 197 7.98 3.62 7.70
N PHE A 198 8.70 3.96 6.62
CA PHE A 198 10.18 3.87 6.58
C PHE A 198 10.83 4.79 7.60
N ASP A 199 10.36 6.04 7.71
CA ASP A 199 10.79 6.98 8.74
C ASP A 199 10.59 6.42 10.15
N LEU A 200 9.39 5.91 10.44
CA LEU A 200 9.03 5.36 11.75
C LEU A 200 9.93 4.17 12.12
N LYS A 201 10.25 3.33 11.15
CA LYS A 201 11.09 2.13 11.31
C LYS A 201 12.59 2.39 11.11
N ALA A 202 12.99 3.65 10.89
CA ALA A 202 14.36 4.05 10.59
C ALA A 202 15.00 3.26 9.41
N ILE A 203 14.19 2.92 8.40
CA ILE A 203 14.67 2.27 7.17
C ILE A 203 15.30 3.33 6.28
N LEU A 204 16.59 3.16 5.97
CA LEU A 204 17.32 4.07 5.09
C LEU A 204 16.96 3.82 3.63
N TYR A 205 16.61 4.89 2.92
CA TYR A 205 16.28 4.86 1.51
C TYR A 205 16.91 6.04 0.75
N GLU A 206 17.17 5.83 -0.54
CA GLU A 206 17.54 6.87 -1.50
C GLU A 206 16.48 6.94 -2.60
N ARG A 207 16.25 8.15 -3.12
CA ARG A 207 15.25 8.38 -4.18
C ARG A 207 15.94 8.59 -5.51
N PHE A 208 15.42 7.89 -6.51
CA PHE A 208 15.82 7.98 -7.90
C PHE A 208 14.61 8.30 -8.76
N GLN A 209 14.87 8.89 -9.91
CA GLN A 209 13.90 9.06 -10.99
C GLN A 209 14.41 8.38 -12.25
N LEU A 210 13.47 7.97 -13.09
CA LEU A 210 13.75 7.25 -14.30
C LEU A 210 13.95 8.19 -15.49
N VAL A 211 15.03 8.00 -16.24
CA VAL A 211 15.28 8.67 -17.51
C VAL A 211 15.39 7.65 -18.64
N ASN A 212 14.74 7.93 -19.76
CA ASN A 212 14.84 7.11 -20.97
C ASN A 212 15.76 7.80 -21.98
N ASN A 213 16.94 7.23 -22.18
CA ASN A 213 17.95 7.71 -23.10
C ASN A 213 17.99 6.78 -24.32
N GLY A 214 17.25 7.12 -25.38
CA GLY A 214 17.30 6.38 -26.64
C GLY A 214 16.81 4.94 -26.55
N GLY A 215 15.80 4.67 -25.70
CA GLY A 215 15.23 3.33 -25.51
C GLY A 215 15.80 2.56 -24.33
N LYS A 216 16.84 3.07 -23.66
CA LYS A 216 17.40 2.48 -22.44
C LYS A 216 17.02 3.29 -21.21
N TYR A 217 16.51 2.61 -20.20
CA TYR A 217 16.15 3.20 -18.92
C TYR A 217 17.36 3.27 -17.99
N ASN A 218 17.55 4.40 -17.33
CA ASN A 218 18.59 4.62 -16.32
C ASN A 218 18.01 5.34 -15.10
N LEU A 219 18.58 5.07 -13.93
CA LEU A 219 18.28 5.80 -12.69
C LEU A 219 19.20 7.01 -12.56
N VAL A 220 18.63 8.14 -12.18
CA VAL A 220 19.37 9.33 -11.74
C VAL A 220 18.80 9.78 -10.39
N PRO A 221 19.57 10.49 -9.55
CA PRO A 221 19.04 11.01 -8.29
C PRO A 221 17.76 11.82 -8.51
N HIS A 222 16.77 11.61 -7.65
CA HIS A 222 15.49 12.31 -7.74
C HIS A 222 15.68 13.81 -7.50
N ASN A 223 15.17 14.66 -8.37
CA ASN A 223 15.38 16.12 -8.32
C ASN A 223 14.24 16.89 -7.65
N GLY A 224 13.17 16.19 -7.23
CA GLY A 224 11.99 16.78 -6.60
C GLY A 224 10.86 17.14 -7.58
N ASP A 225 11.05 16.88 -8.88
CA ASP A 225 10.03 17.02 -9.90
C ASP A 225 9.16 15.74 -9.97
N ASP A 226 7.85 15.90 -9.88
CA ASP A 226 6.89 14.80 -10.05
C ASP A 226 6.75 14.37 -11.53
N GLY A 227 7.46 15.04 -12.43
CA GLY A 227 7.50 14.73 -13.86
C GLY A 227 6.34 15.34 -14.63
N ASP A 228 6.31 15.03 -15.93
CA ASP A 228 5.34 15.62 -16.84
C ASP A 228 3.92 15.05 -16.66
N THR A 229 3.08 15.79 -15.94
CA THR A 229 1.67 15.44 -15.72
C THR A 229 0.78 15.74 -16.93
N SER A 230 1.29 16.28 -18.04
CA SER A 230 0.47 16.61 -19.22
C SER A 230 -0.23 15.40 -19.84
N LYS A 231 0.34 14.20 -19.64
CA LYS A 231 -0.22 12.92 -20.10
C LYS A 231 -1.29 12.36 -19.15
N ILE A 232 -1.47 12.95 -17.97
CA ILE A 232 -2.55 12.57 -17.06
C ILE A 232 -3.86 13.11 -17.62
N ASN A 233 -4.64 12.23 -18.24
CA ASN A 233 -5.96 12.55 -18.80
C ASN A 233 -7.05 12.62 -17.73
N ILE A 234 -6.80 13.35 -16.63
CA ILE A 234 -7.80 13.62 -15.60
C ILE A 234 -8.30 15.05 -15.80
N ASN A 235 -9.58 15.18 -16.15
CA ASN A 235 -10.24 16.48 -16.17
C ASN A 235 -10.87 16.74 -14.80
N ILE A 236 -10.26 17.62 -14.02
CA ILE A 236 -10.87 18.17 -12.81
C ILE A 236 -11.73 19.35 -13.23
N LEU A 237 -13.05 19.15 -13.31
CA LEU A 237 -13.99 20.24 -13.55
C LEU A 237 -13.78 21.30 -12.47
N GLY A 238 -13.51 22.55 -12.84
CA GLY A 238 -13.51 23.70 -11.93
C GLY A 238 -14.80 24.52 -12.01
N GLY A 239 -15.07 25.35 -10.99
CA GLY A 239 -16.11 26.40 -11.06
C GLY A 239 -17.39 26.13 -10.26
N LYS A 240 -18.47 26.86 -10.58
CA LYS A 240 -19.69 26.99 -9.76
C LYS A 240 -20.41 25.69 -9.43
N LYS A 241 -20.18 24.63 -10.20
CA LYS A 241 -20.73 23.30 -9.95
C LYS A 241 -20.08 22.62 -8.72
N ASN A 242 -18.84 22.98 -8.38
CA ASN A 242 -18.10 22.49 -7.21
C ASN A 242 -18.29 23.36 -5.97
N GLU A 243 -18.95 24.50 -6.08
CA GLU A 243 -19.32 25.36 -4.93
C GLU A 243 -20.50 24.79 -4.12
N ILE A 244 -20.88 23.54 -4.35
CA ILE A 244 -21.86 22.84 -3.53
C ILE A 244 -21.15 22.05 -2.45
N GLY A 245 -21.69 22.05 -1.24
CA GLY A 245 -21.01 21.47 -0.08
C GLY A 245 -20.12 22.46 0.66
N THR A 246 -19.62 23.51 -0.02
CA THR A 246 -19.04 24.69 0.63
C THR A 246 -20.12 25.29 1.49
N LEU A 247 -20.06 25.00 2.79
CA LEU A 247 -20.94 25.64 3.76
C LEU A 247 -20.68 27.13 3.59
N GLY A 248 -21.70 27.84 3.09
CA GLY A 248 -21.68 29.28 2.90
C GLY A 248 -20.99 29.90 4.10
N THR A 249 -20.00 30.70 3.79
CA THR A 249 -19.14 31.41 4.73
C THR A 249 -19.95 31.81 5.97
N VAL A 250 -19.44 31.41 7.14
CA VAL A 250 -19.83 31.90 8.47
C VAL A 250 -20.94 31.15 9.20
N LYS A 251 -20.57 30.43 10.27
CA LYS A 251 -21.38 30.37 11.50
C LYS A 251 -20.97 31.55 12.41
N LYS A 252 -21.94 32.28 12.96
CA LYS A 252 -21.70 33.15 14.13
C LYS A 252 -21.32 32.25 15.30
N GLY A 253 -20.07 32.35 15.76
CA GLY A 253 -19.67 31.72 17.02
C GLY A 253 -20.46 32.30 18.20
N LYS A 254 -20.37 31.68 19.38
CA LYS A 254 -21.06 32.12 20.62
C LYS A 254 -20.78 33.58 21.04
N ARG A 255 -19.81 34.27 20.39
CA ARG A 255 -19.45 35.68 20.59
C ARG A 255 -19.60 36.55 19.32
N GLY A 256 -20.35 36.10 18.32
CA GLY A 256 -20.61 36.88 17.10
C GLY A 256 -19.45 36.95 16.09
N GLN A 257 -18.37 36.20 16.28
CA GLN A 257 -17.28 36.11 15.30
C GLN A 257 -17.61 35.15 14.16
N ASN A 258 -17.11 35.50 12.97
CA ASN A 258 -17.31 34.73 11.75
C ASN A 258 -16.34 33.55 11.70
N VAL A 259 -16.82 32.32 11.83
CA VAL A 259 -15.96 31.13 11.67
C VAL A 259 -15.96 30.68 10.22
N LYS A 260 -14.79 30.68 9.58
CA LYS A 260 -14.59 30.09 8.24
C LYS A 260 -14.69 28.58 8.38
N ILE A 261 -15.65 27.97 7.69
CA ILE A 261 -15.85 26.52 7.76
C ILE A 261 -14.79 25.87 6.88
N ASP A 262 -14.13 24.85 7.44
CA ASP A 262 -13.08 24.11 6.76
C ASP A 262 -13.66 23.38 5.53
N PRO A 263 -13.11 23.60 4.32
CA PRO A 263 -13.51 22.88 3.11
C PRO A 263 -13.38 21.36 3.21
N TYR A 264 -12.62 20.82 4.18
CA TYR A 264 -12.52 19.37 4.43
C TYR A 264 -13.88 18.68 4.69
N PHE A 265 -14.90 19.42 5.13
CA PHE A 265 -16.22 18.83 5.44
C PHE A 265 -17.24 18.94 4.30
N ASN A 266 -16.85 19.50 3.15
CA ASN A 266 -17.74 19.64 2.00
C ASN A 266 -18.23 18.26 1.54
N LEU A 267 -19.55 18.11 1.41
CA LEU A 267 -20.19 16.85 1.00
C LEU A 267 -19.86 15.63 1.91
N SER A 268 -19.43 15.85 3.15
CA SER A 268 -19.26 14.78 4.13
C SER A 268 -20.60 14.13 4.53
N CYS A 269 -20.58 12.96 5.18
CA CYS A 269 -21.81 12.31 5.68
C CYS A 269 -22.66 13.28 6.52
N SER A 270 -22.02 14.01 7.43
CA SER A 270 -22.71 14.98 8.30
C SER A 270 -23.24 16.21 7.55
N TRP A 271 -22.69 16.52 6.36
CA TRP A 271 -23.25 17.54 5.48
C TRP A 271 -24.55 17.02 4.84
N TYR A 272 -24.55 15.78 4.33
CA TYR A 272 -25.73 15.17 3.71
C TYR A 272 -26.90 15.02 4.68
N GLU A 273 -26.64 14.66 5.93
CA GLU A 273 -27.67 14.61 6.98
C GLU A 273 -28.35 15.95 7.24
N LYS A 274 -27.66 17.06 6.98
CA LYS A 274 -28.14 18.43 7.22
C LYS A 274 -28.58 19.14 5.94
N ALA A 275 -28.37 18.52 4.78
CA ALA A 275 -28.62 19.15 3.49
C ALA A 275 -30.13 19.27 3.25
N ASP A 276 -30.57 20.45 2.85
CA ASP A 276 -31.97 20.67 2.50
C ASP A 276 -32.30 20.16 1.09
N ALA A 277 -33.60 20.07 0.78
CA ALA A 277 -34.08 19.59 -0.51
C ALA A 277 -33.56 20.42 -1.70
N SER A 278 -33.28 21.70 -1.50
CA SER A 278 -32.76 22.59 -2.55
C SER A 278 -31.29 22.29 -2.84
N GLN A 279 -30.49 22.02 -1.81
CA GLN A 279 -29.10 21.62 -1.91
C GLN A 279 -28.98 20.26 -2.59
N LEU A 280 -29.77 19.27 -2.17
CA LEU A 280 -29.80 17.94 -2.82
C LEU A 280 -30.23 18.03 -4.29
N LYS A 281 -31.22 18.87 -4.61
CA LYS A 281 -31.64 19.14 -5.98
C LYS A 281 -30.53 19.80 -6.80
N ARG A 282 -29.76 20.71 -6.22
CA ARG A 282 -28.60 21.35 -6.86
C ARG A 282 -27.48 20.34 -7.14
N ILE A 283 -27.19 19.39 -6.23
CA ILE A 283 -26.24 18.28 -6.49
C ILE A 283 -26.71 17.50 -7.70
N LYS A 284 -27.96 17.00 -7.68
CA LYS A 284 -28.54 16.22 -8.77
C LYS A 284 -28.44 16.94 -10.12
N ASN A 285 -28.76 18.23 -10.14
CA ASN A 285 -28.69 19.06 -11.35
C ASN A 285 -27.25 19.30 -11.81
N ASN A 286 -26.32 19.57 -10.90
CA ASN A 286 -24.91 19.76 -11.22
C ASN A 286 -24.31 18.48 -11.81
N THR A 287 -24.53 17.33 -11.18
CA THR A 287 -24.06 16.02 -11.65
C THR A 287 -24.69 15.67 -13.00
N GLY A 288 -26.01 15.78 -13.14
CA GLY A 288 -26.69 15.51 -14.41
C GLY A 288 -26.26 16.47 -15.54
N GLY A 289 -26.05 17.75 -15.21
CA GLY A 289 -25.55 18.76 -16.14
C GLY A 289 -24.11 18.50 -16.57
N TYR A 290 -23.25 18.02 -15.66
CA TYR A 290 -21.88 17.64 -16.00
C TYR A 290 -21.85 16.55 -17.07
N PHE A 291 -22.50 15.41 -16.82
CA PHE A 291 -22.49 14.29 -17.78
C PHE A 291 -23.18 14.60 -19.11
N LYS A 292 -24.21 15.48 -19.11
CA LYS A 292 -24.95 15.82 -20.33
C LYS A 292 -24.28 16.89 -21.16
N ASN A 293 -23.74 17.92 -20.51
CA ASN A 293 -23.33 19.16 -21.18
C ASN A 293 -21.82 19.40 -21.12
N ASP A 294 -21.18 19.18 -19.95
CA ASP A 294 -19.77 19.56 -19.77
C ASP A 294 -18.83 18.46 -20.27
N LEU A 295 -19.15 17.17 -20.03
CA LEU A 295 -18.32 16.04 -20.43
C LEU A 295 -18.09 15.98 -21.96
N LYS A 296 -19.05 16.49 -22.74
CA LYS A 296 -18.98 16.52 -24.22
C LYS A 296 -18.16 17.68 -24.77
N LEU A 297 -17.89 18.72 -23.96
CA LEU A 297 -17.17 19.93 -24.38
C LEU A 297 -15.64 19.82 -24.21
N THR A 298 -15.14 18.73 -23.64
CA THR A 298 -13.69 18.44 -23.48
C THR A 298 -13.19 17.36 -24.43
N LYS A 299 -13.49 17.50 -25.73
CA LYS A 299 -12.78 16.81 -26.81
C LYS A 299 -12.00 17.81 -27.64
#